data_AF-K9AVH2-F1
#
_entry.id   AF-K9AVH2-F1
#
_cell.length_a   1.000
_cell.length_b   1.000
_cell.length_c   1.000
_cell.angle_alpha   90.00
_cell.angle_beta   90.00
_cell.angle_gamma   90.00
#
_symmetry.space_group_name_H-M   'P 1'
#
loop_
_entity.id
_entity.type
_entity.pdbx_description
1 polymer ?
#
loop_
_entity_poly.entity_id
_entity_poly.type
_entity_poly.pdbx_seq_one_letter_code
_entity_poly.pdbx_strand_id
1 'polypeptide(L)'
;MKKLLIASSIFIGGIALTTPIAHGASAQYEVKVYADADKIVKDNRHIDHDVLHDLGSEDKDEDFNVQYIDDGARSNFNKKTTFRVRKSENDDETKLQYKKRYPITDGNVDAAIQKAQADGYDAEEYEVEYGEGKQTLSVSNKSKVTLDNEGTTLPGATKSLDLLKAEAAAPFSTLLNQIKSPEVIGPVHFERHEGSIDGHDIRIENWNIQDDNVVEVSAKVSSESEAKAVQQAIIKKLDALNIHETNDQLKTNMIFENY
;
A
#
# COMPACT_ATOMS: atom_id res chain seq x y z
N MET A 1 5.54 -37.05 -74.51
CA MET A 1 5.35 -37.28 -73.05
C MET A 1 6.02 -36.14 -72.30
N LYS A 2 5.30 -35.58 -71.31
CA LYS A 2 5.46 -34.22 -70.79
C LYS A 2 6.78 -34.00 -70.04
N LYS A 3 7.44 -32.87 -70.32
CA LYS A 3 8.59 -32.35 -69.56
C LYS A 3 8.08 -31.83 -68.20
N LEU A 4 8.64 -32.33 -67.10
CA LEU A 4 8.36 -31.85 -65.75
C LEU A 4 9.42 -30.80 -65.39
N LEU A 5 8.98 -29.53 -65.30
CA LEU A 5 9.76 -28.41 -64.79
C LEU A 5 9.69 -28.44 -63.26
N ILE A 6 10.84 -28.53 -62.59
CA ILE A 6 10.96 -28.36 -61.14
C ILE A 6 11.14 -26.86 -60.89
N ALA A 7 10.13 -26.22 -60.33
CA ALA A 7 10.20 -24.84 -59.84
C ALA A 7 10.67 -24.86 -58.38
N SER A 8 11.88 -24.37 -58.13
CA SER A 8 12.36 -24.07 -56.78
C SER A 8 11.75 -22.76 -56.29
N SER A 9 10.86 -22.84 -55.29
CA SER A 9 10.31 -21.68 -54.60
C SER A 9 11.25 -21.26 -53.47
N ILE A 10 11.82 -20.06 -53.57
CA ILE A 10 12.58 -19.40 -52.50
C ILE A 10 11.58 -18.82 -51.50
N PHE A 11 11.60 -19.33 -50.27
CA PHE A 11 10.81 -18.79 -49.15
C PHE A 11 11.55 -17.56 -48.61
N ILE A 12 11.04 -16.36 -48.90
CA ILE A 12 11.49 -15.12 -48.24
C ILE A 12 10.73 -15.04 -46.92
N GLY A 13 11.39 -15.44 -45.83
CA GLY A 13 10.88 -15.26 -44.47
C GLY A 13 10.86 -13.78 -44.13
N GLY A 14 9.65 -13.21 -44.04
CA GLY A 14 9.45 -11.85 -43.55
C GLY A 14 9.84 -11.75 -42.08
N ILE A 15 10.82 -10.89 -41.78
CA ILE A 15 11.13 -10.48 -40.42
C ILE A 15 9.97 -9.60 -39.96
N ALA A 16 9.09 -10.15 -39.12
CA ALA A 16 8.12 -9.37 -38.38
C ALA A 16 8.88 -8.55 -37.33
N LEU A 17 9.12 -7.27 -37.62
CA LEU A 17 9.52 -6.29 -36.63
C LEU A 17 8.32 -6.06 -35.71
N THR A 18 8.30 -6.76 -34.58
CA THR A 18 7.38 -6.46 -33.48
C THR A 18 7.83 -5.14 -32.87
N THR A 19 7.09 -4.06 -33.10
CA THR A 19 7.27 -2.82 -32.33
C THR A 19 6.81 -3.09 -30.89
N PRO A 20 7.64 -2.88 -29.86
CA PRO A 20 7.15 -2.90 -28.50
C PRO A 20 6.28 -1.66 -28.31
N ILE A 21 4.96 -1.83 -28.32
CA ILE A 21 4.07 -0.85 -27.71
C ILE A 21 3.98 -1.25 -26.24
N ALA A 22 4.89 -0.73 -25.43
CA ALA A 22 4.75 -0.71 -23.99
C ALA A 22 4.71 0.77 -23.58
N HIS A 23 3.51 1.36 -23.57
CA HIS A 23 3.28 2.49 -22.67
C HIS A 23 3.24 1.87 -21.27
N GLY A 24 4.42 1.67 -20.67
CA GLY A 24 4.58 0.98 -19.40
C GLY A 24 3.82 1.73 -18.32
N ALA A 25 3.00 1.02 -17.54
CA ALA A 25 2.40 1.58 -16.33
C ALA A 25 3.53 2.13 -15.45
N SER A 26 3.50 3.43 -15.16
CA SER A 26 4.49 4.08 -14.28
C SER A 26 4.01 3.98 -12.84
N ALA A 27 4.87 3.50 -11.94
CA ALA A 27 4.57 3.52 -10.51
C ALA A 27 4.80 4.92 -9.91
N GLN A 28 3.98 5.28 -8.93
CA GLN A 28 4.29 6.35 -7.97
C GLN A 28 5.12 5.77 -6.81
N TYR A 29 5.67 6.64 -5.96
CA TYR A 29 6.46 6.23 -4.81
C TYR A 29 5.81 6.77 -3.53
N GLU A 30 5.69 5.93 -2.52
CA GLU A 30 5.33 6.32 -1.16
C GLU A 30 6.54 6.05 -0.25
N VAL A 31 7.26 7.10 0.08
CA VAL A 31 8.37 7.08 1.05
C VAL A 31 7.80 6.79 2.42
N LYS A 32 8.45 5.90 3.17
CA LYS A 32 8.07 5.53 4.54
C LYS A 32 9.31 5.45 5.40
N VAL A 33 9.32 6.22 6.48
CA VAL A 33 10.39 6.23 7.48
C VAL A 33 9.71 6.23 8.85
N TYR A 34 10.29 5.53 9.83
CA TYR A 34 9.66 5.35 11.13
C TYR A 34 10.30 6.23 12.21
N ALA A 35 9.47 6.70 13.12
CA ALA A 35 9.89 7.38 14.33
C ALA A 35 9.72 6.45 15.54
N ASP A 36 10.64 6.59 16.50
CA ASP A 36 10.67 5.86 17.77
C ASP A 36 9.48 6.29 18.63
N ALA A 37 8.43 5.47 18.62
CA ALA A 37 7.15 5.76 19.26
C ALA A 37 7.30 5.93 20.78
N ASP A 38 8.19 5.17 21.43
CA ASP A 38 8.42 5.23 22.89
C ASP A 38 8.95 6.59 23.35
N LYS A 39 9.57 7.35 22.44
CA LYS A 39 10.10 8.69 22.74
C LYS A 39 9.09 9.81 22.53
N ILE A 40 8.08 9.59 21.70
CA ILE A 40 7.25 10.69 21.17
C ILE A 40 5.75 10.51 21.45
N VAL A 41 5.29 9.30 21.71
CA VAL A 41 3.89 9.03 22.05
C VAL A 41 3.72 9.14 23.56
N LYS A 42 2.74 9.95 23.99
CA LYS A 42 2.40 10.16 25.41
C LYS A 42 1.24 9.25 25.86
N ASP A 43 0.96 9.26 27.16
CA ASP A 43 0.01 8.38 27.89
C ASP A 43 -1.42 8.26 27.32
N ASN A 44 -1.81 9.08 26.34
CA ASN A 44 -3.10 9.01 25.65
C ASN A 44 -3.03 8.50 24.20
N ARG A 45 -1.87 7.96 23.77
CA ARG A 45 -1.61 7.49 22.40
C ARG A 45 -1.62 8.62 21.36
N HIS A 46 -1.24 9.82 21.79
CA HIS A 46 -1.03 10.98 20.92
C HIS A 46 0.45 11.31 20.84
N ILE A 47 0.91 11.73 19.66
CA ILE A 47 2.24 12.30 19.49
C ILE A 47 2.34 13.62 20.27
N ASP A 48 3.47 13.86 20.93
CA ASP A 48 3.77 15.14 21.57
C ASP A 48 3.62 16.32 20.60
N HIS A 49 2.80 17.32 20.95
CA HIS A 49 2.62 18.58 20.23
C HIS A 49 3.96 19.20 19.78
N ASP A 50 4.95 19.27 20.66
CA ASP A 50 6.23 19.92 20.36
C ASP A 50 7.01 19.11 19.32
N VAL A 51 6.87 17.78 19.34
CA VAL A 51 7.44 16.88 18.32
C VAL A 51 6.71 17.06 16.98
N LEU A 52 5.38 17.15 16.96
CA LEU A 52 4.61 17.42 15.74
C LEU A 52 5.04 18.75 15.09
N HIS A 53 5.12 19.82 15.90
CA HIS A 53 5.58 21.11 15.45
C HIS A 53 7.01 21.03 14.89
N ASP A 54 7.91 20.34 15.59
CA ASP A 54 9.27 20.15 15.12
C ASP A 54 9.31 19.36 13.81
N LEU A 55 8.42 18.37 13.61
CA LEU A 55 8.25 17.64 12.34
C LEU A 55 7.53 18.45 11.25
N GLY A 56 7.18 19.70 11.52
CA GLY A 56 6.57 20.61 10.54
C GLY A 56 5.08 20.37 10.35
N SER A 57 4.40 19.84 11.37
CA SER A 57 2.96 19.62 11.39
C SER A 57 2.27 20.50 12.44
N GLU A 58 1.01 20.86 12.19
CA GLU A 58 0.16 21.48 13.21
C GLU A 58 -0.37 20.40 14.17
N ASP A 59 -0.77 20.80 15.37
CA ASP A 59 -1.48 19.93 16.32
C ASP A 59 -2.95 19.77 15.93
N LYS A 60 -3.13 19.14 14.77
CA LYS A 60 -4.42 18.77 14.21
C LYS A 60 -4.29 17.40 13.56
N ASP A 61 -5.17 16.51 13.98
CA ASP A 61 -5.28 15.16 13.49
C ASP A 61 -6.60 14.91 12.75
N GLU A 62 -6.62 13.80 12.02
CA GLU A 62 -7.81 13.12 11.54
C GLU A 62 -7.78 11.69 12.10
N ASP A 63 -8.88 11.30 12.74
CA ASP A 63 -9.05 9.97 13.31
C ASP A 63 -9.51 8.94 12.27
N PHE A 64 -8.94 7.74 12.37
CA PHE A 64 -9.31 6.61 11.53
C PHE A 64 -9.50 5.34 12.33
N ASN A 65 -10.41 4.49 11.83
CA ASN A 65 -10.37 3.06 12.13
C ASN A 65 -10.15 2.28 10.84
N VAL A 66 -9.40 1.20 10.95
CA VAL A 66 -9.13 0.30 9.85
C VAL A 66 -9.15 -1.15 10.30
N GLN A 67 -9.67 -2.01 9.46
CA GLN A 67 -9.62 -3.45 9.69
C GLN A 67 -9.35 -4.19 8.38
N TYR A 68 -8.89 -5.43 8.50
CA TYR A 68 -8.71 -6.33 7.38
C TYR A 68 -9.67 -7.51 7.49
N ILE A 69 -10.02 -8.07 6.33
CA ILE A 69 -10.85 -9.27 6.23
C ILE A 69 -10.04 -10.38 5.57
N ASP A 70 -9.92 -11.51 6.24
CA ASP A 70 -9.34 -12.74 5.71
C ASP A 70 -10.07 -13.96 6.34
N ASP A 71 -9.62 -15.18 6.04
CA ASP A 71 -9.98 -16.36 6.82
C ASP A 71 -9.04 -16.56 8.03
N GLY A 72 -9.42 -17.42 8.98
CA GLY A 72 -8.60 -17.72 10.16
C GLY A 72 -7.26 -18.42 9.87
N ALA A 73 -7.04 -18.87 8.63
CA ALA A 73 -5.73 -19.36 8.17
C ALA A 73 -4.88 -18.25 7.53
N ARG A 74 -5.40 -17.01 7.47
CA ARG A 74 -4.78 -15.83 6.85
C ARG A 74 -4.36 -16.13 5.40
N SER A 75 -5.19 -16.89 4.68
CA SER A 75 -4.83 -17.48 3.39
C SER A 75 -4.46 -16.44 2.34
N ASN A 76 -5.10 -15.26 2.37
CA ASN A 76 -4.81 -14.20 1.40
C ASN A 76 -3.58 -13.38 1.82
N PHE A 77 -3.45 -13.07 3.11
CA PHE A 77 -2.25 -12.41 3.64
C PHE A 77 -0.98 -13.23 3.39
N ASN A 78 -1.04 -14.56 3.56
CA ASN A 78 0.06 -15.47 3.22
C ASN A 78 0.43 -15.43 1.74
N LYS A 79 -0.54 -15.13 0.86
CA LYS A 79 -0.33 -14.86 -0.56
C LYS A 79 0.05 -13.40 -0.85
N LYS A 80 0.35 -12.58 0.15
CA LYS A 80 0.67 -11.14 0.03
C LYS A 80 -0.46 -10.30 -0.58
N THR A 81 -1.70 -10.73 -0.35
CA THR A 81 -2.91 -10.01 -0.75
C THR A 81 -3.70 -9.62 0.49
N THR A 82 -4.17 -8.38 0.57
CA THR A 82 -4.96 -7.88 1.71
C THR A 82 -6.21 -7.14 1.26
N PHE A 83 -7.26 -7.29 2.04
CA PHE A 83 -8.54 -6.62 1.84
C PHE A 83 -8.85 -5.77 3.07
N ARG A 84 -8.97 -4.45 2.86
CA ARG A 84 -9.01 -3.47 3.93
C ARG A 84 -10.29 -2.67 3.86
N VAL A 85 -10.91 -2.46 5.02
CA VAL A 85 -12.04 -1.55 5.22
C VAL A 85 -11.56 -0.45 6.15
N ARG A 86 -11.72 0.82 5.76
CA ARG A 86 -11.28 1.98 6.54
C ARG A 86 -12.34 3.05 6.55
N LYS A 87 -12.53 3.68 7.70
CA LYS A 87 -13.39 4.85 7.89
C LYS A 87 -12.59 5.95 8.56
N SER A 88 -12.80 7.18 8.08
CA SER A 88 -12.30 8.41 8.68
C SER A 88 -13.45 9.08 9.41
N GLU A 89 -13.16 9.83 10.48
CA GLU A 89 -14.15 10.70 11.14
C GLU A 89 -14.67 11.83 10.22
N ASN A 90 -13.88 12.23 9.22
CA ASN A 90 -14.15 13.36 8.33
C ASN A 90 -14.74 12.94 6.97
N ASP A 91 -14.89 11.64 6.70
CA ASP A 91 -15.38 11.11 5.42
C ASP A 91 -16.71 10.40 5.62
N ASP A 92 -17.75 10.78 4.87
CA ASP A 92 -19.06 10.11 4.88
C ASP A 92 -18.98 8.69 4.29
N GLU A 93 -17.97 8.40 3.47
CA GLU A 93 -17.81 7.12 2.80
C GLU A 93 -16.86 6.18 3.56
N THR A 94 -17.17 4.89 3.55
CA THR A 94 -16.25 3.84 3.96
C THR A 94 -15.38 3.46 2.76
N LYS A 95 -14.05 3.51 2.93
CA LYS A 95 -13.07 3.15 1.90
C LYS A 95 -12.77 1.66 1.94
N LEU A 96 -12.89 1.01 0.80
CA LEU A 96 -12.47 -0.37 0.57
C LEU A 96 -11.18 -0.38 -0.26
N GLN A 97 -10.21 -1.20 0.11
CA GLN A 97 -8.96 -1.34 -0.63
C GLN A 97 -8.61 -2.82 -0.81
N TYR A 98 -8.21 -3.16 -2.03
CA TYR A 98 -7.67 -4.45 -2.41
C TYR A 98 -6.21 -4.21 -2.78
N LYS A 99 -5.26 -4.84 -2.09
CA LYS A 99 -3.83 -4.61 -2.32
C LYS A 99 -3.10 -5.93 -2.44
N LYS A 100 -2.30 -6.06 -3.50
CA LYS A 100 -1.36 -7.16 -3.71
C LYS A 100 0.06 -6.59 -3.67
N ARG A 101 0.97 -7.28 -2.99
CA ARG A 101 2.38 -6.87 -2.89
C ARG A 101 3.32 -7.82 -3.63
N TYR A 102 4.33 -7.23 -4.27
CA TYR A 102 5.44 -7.91 -4.93
C TYR A 102 6.76 -7.35 -4.40
N PRO A 103 7.71 -8.21 -3.98
CA PRO A 103 9.03 -7.72 -3.61
C PRO A 103 9.70 -7.08 -4.83
N ILE A 104 10.42 -5.99 -4.60
CA ILE A 104 11.32 -5.41 -5.60
C ILE A 104 12.72 -5.89 -5.26
N THR A 105 13.37 -6.55 -6.23
CA THR A 105 14.73 -7.07 -6.10
C THR A 105 15.67 -6.18 -6.91
N ASP A 106 16.80 -5.80 -6.31
CA ASP A 106 17.84 -4.97 -6.93
C ASP A 106 17.30 -3.64 -7.53
N GLY A 107 16.26 -3.07 -6.92
CA GLY A 107 15.61 -1.84 -7.39
C GLY A 107 14.82 -1.98 -8.70
N ASN A 108 14.61 -3.21 -9.20
CA ASN A 108 13.96 -3.44 -10.49
C ASN A 108 12.42 -3.37 -10.40
N VAL A 109 11.89 -2.14 -10.40
CA VAL A 109 10.44 -1.85 -10.35
C VAL A 109 9.72 -2.42 -11.57
N ASP A 110 10.28 -2.29 -12.77
CA ASP A 110 9.66 -2.75 -14.02
C ASP A 110 9.42 -4.26 -14.01
N ALA A 111 10.37 -5.05 -13.49
CA ALA A 111 10.20 -6.49 -13.37
C ALA A 111 9.06 -6.85 -12.39
N ALA A 112 8.91 -6.10 -11.29
CA ALA A 112 7.81 -6.30 -10.35
C ALA A 112 6.46 -5.95 -10.99
N ILE A 113 6.38 -4.88 -11.79
CA ILE A 113 5.17 -4.49 -12.53
C ILE A 113 4.81 -5.57 -13.56
N GLN A 114 5.78 -6.02 -14.36
CA GLN A 114 5.56 -7.10 -15.33
C GLN A 114 5.08 -8.38 -14.66
N LYS A 115 5.63 -8.71 -13.49
CA LYS A 115 5.17 -9.86 -12.71
C LYS A 115 3.72 -9.69 -12.23
N ALA A 116 3.35 -8.51 -11.76
CA ALA A 116 1.99 -8.22 -11.35
C ALA A 116 0.99 -8.35 -12.49
N GLN A 117 1.32 -7.79 -13.66
CA GLN A 117 0.51 -7.89 -14.87
C GLN A 117 0.38 -9.35 -15.35
N ALA A 118 1.47 -10.11 -15.32
CA ALA A 118 1.47 -11.53 -15.67
C ALA A 118 0.59 -12.38 -14.73
N ASP A 119 0.50 -11.99 -13.45
CA ASP A 119 -0.41 -12.59 -12.47
C ASP A 119 -1.87 -12.12 -12.61
N GLY A 120 -2.15 -11.24 -13.59
CA GLY A 120 -3.48 -10.72 -13.90
C GLY A 120 -3.89 -9.52 -13.05
N TYR A 121 -2.97 -8.91 -12.28
CA TYR A 121 -3.25 -7.68 -11.54
C TYR A 121 -2.98 -6.47 -12.41
N ASP A 122 -3.96 -6.13 -13.26
CA ASP A 122 -4.01 -4.84 -13.96
C ASP A 122 -4.86 -3.88 -13.09
N ALA A 123 -4.19 -3.05 -12.30
CA ALA A 123 -4.82 -2.28 -11.24
C ALA A 123 -4.82 -0.78 -11.52
N GLU A 124 -5.64 -0.06 -10.76
CA GLU A 124 -5.75 1.39 -10.83
C GLU A 124 -4.44 2.09 -10.44
N GLU A 125 -3.70 1.52 -9.48
CA GLU A 125 -2.50 2.13 -8.92
C GLU A 125 -1.38 1.12 -8.73
N TYR A 126 -0.22 1.45 -9.31
CA TYR A 126 1.07 0.86 -8.99
C TYR A 126 1.84 1.85 -8.12
N GLU A 127 2.25 1.41 -6.94
CA GLU A 127 2.93 2.24 -5.94
C GLU A 127 4.12 1.49 -5.36
N VAL A 128 5.31 2.09 -5.43
CA VAL A 128 6.50 1.60 -4.75
C VAL A 128 6.47 2.10 -3.31
N GLU A 129 6.22 1.19 -2.36
CA GLU A 129 6.46 1.44 -0.94
C GLU A 129 7.99 1.51 -0.74
N TYR A 130 8.53 2.71 -0.53
CA TYR A 130 9.96 3.03 -0.51
C TYR A 130 10.43 3.24 0.94
N GLY A 131 10.83 2.13 1.58
CA GLY A 131 11.47 2.13 2.90
C GLY A 131 12.98 2.35 2.82
N GLU A 132 13.67 2.37 3.97
CA GLU A 132 15.11 2.63 4.06
C GLU A 132 15.96 1.46 3.57
N GLY A 133 15.57 0.25 3.94
CA GLY A 133 16.25 -0.99 3.58
C GLY A 133 15.49 -1.82 2.55
N LYS A 134 14.21 -1.52 2.31
CA LYS A 134 13.35 -2.35 1.47
C LYS A 134 12.39 -1.55 0.58
N GLN A 135 12.25 -2.03 -0.64
CA GLN A 135 11.22 -1.58 -1.57
C GLN A 135 10.22 -2.70 -1.86
N THR A 136 8.95 -2.36 -1.97
CA THR A 136 7.89 -3.31 -2.34
C THR A 136 6.91 -2.64 -3.29
N LEU A 137 6.59 -3.29 -4.40
CA LEU A 137 5.53 -2.84 -5.29
C LEU A 137 4.18 -3.24 -4.69
N SER A 138 3.32 -2.26 -4.47
CA SER A 138 1.91 -2.43 -4.17
C SER A 138 1.07 -2.18 -5.41
N VAL A 139 0.13 -3.08 -5.64
CA VAL A 139 -0.81 -3.04 -6.75
C VAL A 139 -2.20 -2.99 -6.15
N SER A 140 -2.89 -1.86 -6.32
CA SER A 140 -4.09 -1.55 -5.54
C SER A 140 -5.28 -1.14 -6.37
N ASN A 141 -6.46 -1.64 -6.00
CA ASN A 141 -7.76 -1.11 -6.41
C ASN A 141 -8.46 -0.52 -5.19
N LYS A 142 -9.24 0.55 -5.41
CA LYS A 142 -9.98 1.21 -4.33
C LYS A 142 -11.45 1.35 -4.74
N SER A 143 -12.33 1.24 -3.77
CA SER A 143 -13.76 1.55 -3.94
C SER A 143 -14.27 2.23 -2.68
N LYS A 144 -15.47 2.80 -2.77
CA LYS A 144 -16.09 3.51 -1.67
C LYS A 144 -17.55 3.10 -1.57
N VAL A 145 -18.03 3.00 -0.33
CA VAL A 145 -19.42 2.65 -0.04
C VAL A 145 -19.95 3.55 1.05
N THR A 146 -21.16 4.07 0.87
CA THR A 146 -21.87 4.77 1.94
C THR A 146 -22.54 3.75 2.84
N LEU A 147 -22.31 3.87 4.14
CA LEU A 147 -22.95 3.04 5.16
C LEU A 147 -23.68 3.98 6.13
N ASP A 148 -24.76 3.49 6.72
CA ASP A 148 -25.48 4.20 7.78
C ASP A 148 -24.81 3.88 9.12
N ASN A 149 -23.62 4.45 9.33
CA ASN A 149 -22.79 4.27 10.51
C ASN A 149 -22.23 5.61 10.99
N GLU A 150 -22.26 5.83 12.30
CA GLU A 150 -21.73 7.05 12.91
C GLU A 150 -20.21 6.98 13.09
N GLY A 151 -19.55 8.12 12.84
CA GLY A 151 -18.11 8.32 13.06
C GLY A 151 -17.24 7.30 12.34
N THR A 152 -16.27 6.74 13.08
CA THR A 152 -15.29 5.77 12.58
C THR A 152 -15.72 4.31 12.75
N THR A 153 -17.00 4.03 13.01
CA THR A 153 -17.49 2.65 13.24
C THR A 153 -17.33 1.78 11.99
N LEU A 154 -16.78 0.57 12.13
CA LEU A 154 -16.60 -0.37 11.02
C LEU A 154 -17.61 -1.53 11.08
N PRO A 155 -18.05 -2.07 9.91
CA PRO A 155 -18.93 -3.24 9.87
C PRO A 155 -18.23 -4.52 10.38
N GLY A 156 -19.01 -5.49 10.86
CA GLY A 156 -18.48 -6.81 11.23
C GLY A 156 -18.07 -7.67 10.03
N ALA A 157 -17.33 -8.77 10.30
CA ALA A 157 -16.65 -9.61 9.30
C ALA A 157 -17.49 -9.95 8.05
N THR A 158 -18.69 -10.52 8.26
CA THR A 158 -19.57 -10.94 7.15
C THR A 158 -19.98 -9.76 6.29
N LYS A 159 -20.42 -8.66 6.90
CA LYS A 159 -20.85 -7.46 6.16
C LYS A 159 -19.67 -6.83 5.41
N SER A 160 -18.50 -6.77 6.02
CA SER A 160 -17.28 -6.30 5.35
C SER A 160 -16.91 -7.17 4.16
N LEU A 161 -16.97 -8.50 4.29
CA LEU A 161 -16.71 -9.43 3.18
C LEU A 161 -17.70 -9.22 2.03
N ASP A 162 -18.99 -9.04 2.34
CA ASP A 162 -20.02 -8.81 1.32
C ASP A 162 -19.78 -7.49 0.56
N LEU A 163 -19.43 -6.41 1.27
CA LEU A 163 -19.07 -5.14 0.65
C LEU A 163 -17.83 -5.26 -0.25
N LEU A 164 -16.79 -5.95 0.23
CA LEU A 164 -15.58 -6.20 -0.56
C LEU A 164 -15.87 -7.05 -1.81
N LYS A 165 -16.74 -8.05 -1.71
CA LYS A 165 -17.13 -8.89 -2.86
C LYS A 165 -17.93 -8.11 -3.90
N ALA A 166 -18.79 -7.20 -3.46
CA ALA A 166 -19.64 -6.41 -4.34
C ALA A 166 -18.83 -5.49 -5.27
N GLU A 167 -17.73 -4.94 -4.77
CA GLU A 167 -16.91 -3.95 -5.49
C GLU A 167 -15.63 -4.54 -6.12
N ALA A 168 -15.31 -5.81 -5.87
CA ALA A 168 -14.07 -6.40 -6.36
C ALA A 168 -14.16 -6.87 -7.83
N ALA A 169 -13.12 -6.54 -8.60
CA ALA A 169 -12.83 -7.18 -9.87
C ALA A 169 -11.87 -8.38 -9.70
N ALA A 170 -11.81 -9.26 -10.71
CA ALA A 170 -10.77 -10.28 -10.76
C ALA A 170 -9.38 -9.60 -10.90
N PRO A 171 -8.32 -10.13 -10.27
CA PRO A 171 -8.24 -11.40 -9.55
C PRO A 171 -8.66 -11.33 -8.06
N PHE A 172 -8.87 -10.13 -7.50
CA PHE A 172 -9.23 -9.96 -6.09
C PHE A 172 -10.56 -10.63 -5.73
N SER A 173 -11.58 -10.52 -6.60
CA SER A 173 -12.89 -11.15 -6.38
C SER A 173 -12.81 -12.67 -6.29
N THR A 174 -11.94 -13.30 -7.08
CA THR A 174 -11.69 -14.76 -7.02
C THR A 174 -11.20 -15.18 -5.64
N LEU A 175 -10.29 -14.41 -5.05
CA LEU A 175 -9.74 -14.66 -3.72
C LEU A 175 -10.79 -14.44 -2.62
N LEU A 176 -11.53 -13.34 -2.67
CA LEU A 176 -12.62 -13.05 -1.72
C LEU A 176 -13.70 -14.13 -1.73
N ASN A 177 -14.02 -14.71 -2.90
CA ASN A 177 -15.00 -15.79 -3.03
C ASN A 177 -14.58 -17.12 -2.39
N GLN A 178 -13.29 -17.28 -2.09
CA GLN A 178 -12.75 -18.44 -1.37
C GLN A 178 -12.98 -18.33 0.16
N ILE A 179 -13.12 -17.11 0.69
CA ILE A 179 -13.39 -16.88 2.12
C ILE A 179 -14.82 -17.33 2.45
N LYS A 180 -14.94 -18.40 3.26
CA LYS A 180 -16.21 -18.96 3.73
C LYS A 180 -16.59 -18.52 5.15
N SER A 181 -15.57 -18.39 6.00
CA SER A 181 -15.69 -17.90 7.37
C SER A 181 -14.77 -16.69 7.51
N PRO A 182 -15.27 -15.46 7.26
CA PRO A 182 -14.44 -14.27 7.40
C PRO A 182 -14.16 -13.96 8.87
N GLU A 183 -12.95 -13.49 9.12
CA GLU A 183 -12.53 -12.92 10.39
C GLU A 183 -12.15 -11.45 10.19
N VAL A 184 -12.35 -10.66 11.25
CA VAL A 184 -11.80 -9.31 11.33
C VAL A 184 -10.40 -9.40 11.92
N ILE A 185 -9.42 -8.85 11.22
CA ILE A 185 -8.07 -8.61 11.74
C ILE A 185 -7.99 -7.12 12.05
N GLY A 186 -7.84 -6.77 13.33
CA GLY A 186 -8.12 -5.44 13.89
C GLY A 186 -9.46 -5.42 14.66
N PRO A 187 -10.21 -4.30 14.67
CA PRO A 187 -9.87 -3.01 14.08
C PRO A 187 -8.71 -2.33 14.80
N VAL A 188 -8.00 -1.49 14.06
CA VAL A 188 -6.85 -0.70 14.50
C VAL A 188 -7.21 0.76 14.32
N HIS A 189 -6.99 1.52 15.38
CA HIS A 189 -7.14 2.97 15.37
C HIS A 189 -5.81 3.61 14.98
N PHE A 190 -5.86 4.70 14.22
CA PHE A 190 -4.70 5.55 14.01
C PHE A 190 -5.13 7.00 13.80
N GLU A 191 -4.29 7.92 14.25
CA GLU A 191 -4.38 9.36 13.96
C GLU A 191 -3.45 9.69 12.79
N ARG A 192 -3.84 10.68 11.97
CA ARG A 192 -2.96 11.23 10.93
C ARG A 192 -2.88 12.74 11.06
N HIS A 193 -1.65 13.23 11.05
CA HIS A 193 -1.33 14.64 10.90
C HIS A 193 -0.74 14.91 9.50
N GLU A 194 -0.98 16.12 8.99
CA GLU A 194 -0.38 16.61 7.75
C GLU A 194 0.68 17.67 8.08
N GLY A 195 1.80 17.67 7.36
CA GLY A 195 2.90 18.59 7.62
C GLY A 195 3.84 18.75 6.44
N SER A 196 4.96 19.42 6.66
CA SER A 196 6.00 19.61 5.65
C SER A 196 7.42 19.51 6.23
N ILE A 197 8.28 18.72 5.58
CA ILE A 197 9.72 18.64 5.90
C ILE A 197 10.51 19.05 4.66
N ASP A 198 11.37 20.06 4.81
CA ASP A 198 12.22 20.61 3.74
C ASP A 198 11.43 20.97 2.45
N GLY A 199 10.17 21.39 2.60
CA GLY A 199 9.28 21.78 1.50
C GLY A 199 8.53 20.61 0.83
N HIS A 200 8.62 19.40 1.40
CA HIS A 200 7.87 18.23 0.93
C HIS A 200 6.67 17.97 1.84
N ASP A 201 5.49 17.80 1.26
CA ASP A 201 4.30 17.42 2.00
C ASP A 201 4.47 16.00 2.57
N ILE A 202 4.23 15.88 3.87
CA ILE A 202 4.32 14.62 4.61
C ILE A 202 3.02 14.31 5.33
N ARG A 203 2.88 13.04 5.70
CA ARG A 203 1.90 12.55 6.67
C ARG A 203 2.64 11.93 7.83
N ILE A 204 2.19 12.23 9.04
CA ILE A 204 2.66 11.59 10.26
C ILE A 204 1.49 10.77 10.78
N GLU A 205 1.63 9.46 10.83
CA GLU A 205 0.58 8.57 11.30
C GLU A 205 1.03 7.80 12.54
N ASN A 206 0.25 7.86 13.62
CA ASN A 206 0.48 7.06 14.81
C ASN A 206 -0.58 5.95 14.91
N TRP A 207 -0.14 4.71 14.85
CA TRP A 207 -0.99 3.52 14.77
C TRP A 207 -0.99 2.73 16.07
N ASN A 208 -2.18 2.47 16.62
CA ASN A 208 -2.37 1.76 17.88
C ASN A 208 -2.59 0.27 17.61
N ILE A 209 -1.52 -0.52 17.58
CA ILE A 209 -1.54 -1.96 17.28
C ILE A 209 -1.44 -2.73 18.60
N GLN A 210 -2.59 -3.15 19.14
CA GLN A 210 -2.67 -3.71 20.50
C GLN A 210 -2.04 -2.78 21.54
N ASP A 211 -0.98 -3.23 22.21
CA ASP A 211 -0.26 -2.51 23.26
C ASP A 211 0.89 -1.63 22.71
N ASP A 212 1.18 -1.73 21.41
CA ASP A 212 2.28 -1.01 20.75
C ASP A 212 1.77 0.17 19.91
N ASN A 213 2.58 1.24 19.84
CA ASN A 213 2.39 2.35 18.91
C ASN A 213 3.42 2.28 17.79
N VAL A 214 3.00 2.63 16.57
CA VAL A 214 3.88 2.72 15.41
C VAL A 214 3.71 4.08 14.75
N VAL A 215 4.77 4.89 14.76
CA VAL A 215 4.76 6.21 14.13
C VAL A 215 5.48 6.16 12.80
N GLU A 216 4.73 6.37 11.71
CA GLU A 216 5.26 6.45 10.34
C GLU A 216 5.21 7.90 9.85
N VAL A 217 6.32 8.38 9.29
CA VAL A 217 6.38 9.59 8.49
C VAL A 217 6.47 9.19 7.02
N SER A 218 5.51 9.63 6.22
CA SER A 218 5.38 9.23 4.82
C SER A 218 5.16 10.39 3.87
N ALA A 219 5.58 10.22 2.62
CA ALA A 219 5.37 11.19 1.55
C ALA A 219 5.13 10.48 0.22
N LYS A 220 4.23 11.03 -0.60
CA LYS A 220 3.97 10.53 -1.95
C LYS A 220 4.65 11.40 -2.99
N VAL A 221 5.39 10.78 -3.89
CA VAL A 221 6.17 11.44 -4.94
C VAL A 221 6.13 10.64 -6.24
N SER A 222 6.55 11.28 -7.34
CA SER A 222 6.34 10.74 -8.70
C SER A 222 7.57 10.06 -9.30
N SER A 223 8.74 10.15 -8.66
CA SER A 223 9.99 9.57 -9.17
C SER A 223 10.84 8.99 -8.05
N GLU A 224 11.68 8.01 -8.40
CA GLU A 224 12.62 7.39 -7.46
C GLU A 224 13.65 8.40 -6.93
N SER A 225 14.14 9.30 -7.78
CA SER A 225 15.10 10.34 -7.38
C SER A 225 14.51 11.29 -6.33
N GLU A 226 13.22 11.63 -6.49
CA GLU A 226 12.49 12.44 -5.53
C GLU A 226 12.23 11.64 -4.25
N ALA A 227 11.83 10.37 -4.36
CA ALA A 227 11.63 9.48 -3.21
C ALA A 227 12.88 9.37 -2.34
N LYS A 228 14.04 9.20 -2.98
CA LYS A 228 15.33 9.19 -2.28
C LYS A 228 15.62 10.53 -1.60
N ALA A 229 15.38 11.65 -2.27
CA ALA A 229 15.62 12.98 -1.67
C ALA A 229 14.73 13.22 -0.45
N VAL A 230 13.43 12.91 -0.56
CA VAL A 230 12.47 13.05 0.53
C VAL A 230 12.78 12.12 1.68
N GLN A 231 13.13 10.86 1.41
CA GLN A 231 13.56 9.92 2.44
C GLN A 231 14.73 10.46 3.24
N GLN A 232 15.77 10.98 2.57
CA GLN A 232 16.93 11.54 3.26
C GLN A 232 16.59 12.80 4.06
N ALA A 233 15.65 13.62 3.59
CA ALA A 233 15.15 14.78 4.34
C ALA A 233 14.43 14.33 5.62
N ILE A 234 13.54 13.33 5.52
CA ILE A 234 12.83 12.77 6.67
C ILE A 234 13.82 12.13 7.67
N ILE A 235 14.71 11.25 7.22
CA ILE A 235 15.73 10.61 8.08
C ILE A 235 16.55 11.66 8.82
N LYS A 236 17.13 12.63 8.09
CA LYS A 236 17.92 13.71 8.68
C LYS A 236 17.16 14.47 9.75
N LYS A 237 15.85 14.69 9.54
CA LYS A 237 14.99 15.37 10.49
C LYS A 237 14.75 14.53 11.75
N LEU A 238 14.45 13.24 11.60
CA LEU A 238 14.26 12.31 12.72
C LEU A 238 15.56 12.10 13.53
N ASP A 239 16.70 12.01 12.84
CA ASP A 239 18.04 11.92 13.46
C ASP A 239 18.36 13.17 14.29
N ALA A 240 18.08 14.35 13.75
CA ALA A 240 18.29 15.62 14.46
C ALA A 240 17.46 15.73 15.75
N LEU A 241 16.31 15.06 15.77
CA LEU A 241 15.41 14.96 16.92
C LEU A 241 15.72 13.75 17.83
N ASN A 242 16.65 12.87 17.44
CA ASN A 242 17.00 11.62 18.14
C ASN A 242 15.81 10.65 18.33
N ILE A 243 14.90 10.64 17.36
CA ILE A 243 13.67 9.81 17.33
C ILE A 243 13.60 8.92 16.10
N HIS A 244 14.71 8.71 15.38
CA HIS A 244 14.72 7.83 14.21
C HIS A 244 14.62 6.35 14.61
N GLU A 245 13.61 5.65 14.09
CA GLU A 245 13.51 4.18 14.12
C GLU A 245 14.00 3.61 12.78
N THR A 246 15.16 2.95 12.81
CA THR A 246 15.86 2.45 11.63
C THR A 246 15.32 1.12 11.09
N ASN A 247 14.45 0.44 11.84
CA ASN A 247 13.86 -0.80 11.40
C ASN A 247 12.68 -0.55 10.46
N ASP A 248 12.82 -0.93 9.19
CA ASP A 248 11.72 -0.95 8.23
C ASP A 248 10.63 -1.92 8.70
N GLN A 249 9.45 -1.38 8.99
CA GLN A 249 8.29 -2.16 9.37
C GLN A 249 7.22 -2.10 8.28
N LEU A 250 6.41 -3.15 8.16
CA LEU A 250 5.17 -3.08 7.39
C LEU A 250 4.03 -3.13 8.39
N LYS A 251 3.34 -2.00 8.60
CA LYS A 251 2.18 -1.92 9.51
C LYS A 251 1.18 -3.05 9.28
N THR A 252 0.95 -3.41 8.01
CA THR A 252 0.08 -4.56 7.67
C THR A 252 0.60 -5.88 8.24
N ASN A 253 1.90 -6.17 8.23
CA ASN A 253 2.42 -7.38 8.85
C ASN A 253 2.22 -7.35 10.37
N MET A 254 2.54 -6.22 11.01
CA MET A 254 2.38 -6.06 12.45
C MET A 254 0.93 -6.27 12.89
N ILE A 255 -0.03 -5.71 12.15
CA ILE A 255 -1.46 -5.89 12.44
C ILE A 255 -1.85 -7.36 12.30
N PHE A 256 -1.45 -8.03 11.21
CA PHE A 256 -1.76 -9.45 11.05
C PHE A 256 -1.02 -10.33 12.06
N GLU A 257 0.15 -9.96 12.56
CA GLU A 257 0.89 -10.76 13.55
C GLU A 257 0.30 -10.63 14.96
N ASN A 258 -0.37 -9.52 15.27
CA ASN A 258 -0.89 -9.20 16.60
C ASN A 258 -2.42 -9.37 16.78
N TYR A 259 -3.15 -9.73 15.73
CA TYR A 259 -4.60 -10.04 15.76
C TYR A 259 -4.87 -11.37 15.08
#